data_AF-A0A1I9GCD3-F1
#
_entry.id   AF-A0A1I9GCD3-F1
#
_cell.length_a   1.000
_cell.length_b   1.000
_cell.length_c   1.000
_cell.angle_alpha   90.00
_cell.angle_beta   90.00
_cell.angle_gamma   90.00
#
_symmetry.space_group_name_H-M   'P 1'
#
loop_
_entity.id
_entity.type
_entity.pdbx_description
1 polymer ?
#
loop_
_entity_poly.entity_id
_entity_poly.type
_entity_poly.pdbx_seq_one_letter_code
_entity_poly.pdbx_strand_id
1 'polypeptide(L)'
;MHIEKYIVPPDPFHSLVFTLDAANLNKCEVDIAFPRLLAELDLSPENQKLLLDQPIEKKCLMLTEQNAIRDKYGIGNSKIAEKFLEIIQGNSLLDSDKNLYVLEALFISLRTQSHSYVENFVKLGGSGHLKSLLSECSRRSGLEQHASAILLCFRALLNSTVFFNYDL
;
A
#
# COMPACT_ATOMS: atom_id res chain seq x y z
N MET A 1 23.35 -3.27 4.87
CA MET A 1 21.91 -3.54 5.03
C MET A 1 21.28 -3.45 3.64
N HIS A 2 21.01 -4.58 2.98
CA HIS A 2 20.64 -4.62 1.56
C HIS A 2 19.15 -4.30 1.35
N ILE A 3 18.86 -3.03 1.11
CA ILE A 3 17.52 -2.51 0.76
C ILE A 3 17.26 -2.65 -0.76
N GLU A 4 18.24 -3.14 -1.53
CA GLU A 4 18.10 -3.42 -2.98
C GLU A 4 16.98 -4.42 -3.32
N LYS A 5 16.44 -5.16 -2.35
CA LYS A 5 15.24 -6.00 -2.54
C LYS A 5 13.93 -5.23 -2.72
N TYR A 6 13.92 -3.92 -2.52
CA TYR A 6 12.71 -3.08 -2.62
C TYR A 6 12.71 -2.16 -3.85
N ILE A 7 13.72 -2.28 -4.71
CA ILE A 7 13.71 -1.67 -6.05
C ILE A 7 12.74 -2.51 -6.89
N VAL A 8 11.59 -1.95 -7.20
CA VAL A 8 10.58 -2.59 -8.05
C VAL A 8 11.24 -2.91 -9.40
N PRO A 9 11.40 -4.19 -9.79
CA PRO A 9 11.95 -4.56 -11.09
C PRO A 9 11.03 -4.05 -12.21
N PRO A 10 11.51 -3.93 -13.46
CA PRO A 10 10.66 -3.59 -14.61
C PRO A 10 9.43 -4.50 -14.68
N ASP A 11 8.31 -3.95 -15.20
CA ASP A 11 6.95 -4.51 -15.10
C ASP A 11 6.91 -6.04 -15.31
N PRO A 12 6.78 -6.82 -14.22
CA PRO A 12 6.92 -8.26 -14.24
C PRO A 12 5.66 -8.99 -14.66
N PHE A 13 4.56 -8.27 -14.92
CA PHE A 13 3.33 -8.88 -15.45
C PHE A 13 3.47 -9.26 -16.92
N HIS A 14 4.47 -8.75 -17.64
CA HIS A 14 4.70 -9.11 -19.03
C HIS A 14 5.05 -10.60 -19.26
N SER A 15 5.48 -11.33 -18.22
CA SER A 15 5.84 -12.75 -18.32
C SER A 15 4.87 -13.71 -17.60
N LEU A 16 3.85 -13.21 -16.92
CA LEU A 16 2.87 -14.04 -16.20
C LEU A 16 1.61 -14.17 -17.06
N VAL A 17 1.56 -15.21 -17.89
CA VAL A 17 0.31 -15.59 -18.55
C VAL A 17 -0.54 -16.34 -17.53
N PHE A 18 -1.53 -15.67 -16.96
CA PHE A 18 -2.51 -16.33 -16.09
C PHE A 18 -3.52 -17.08 -16.97
N THR A 19 -3.38 -18.40 -17.08
CA THR A 19 -4.38 -19.25 -17.72
C THR A 19 -5.33 -19.81 -16.68
N LEU A 20 -6.62 -19.53 -16.85
CA LEU A 20 -7.68 -20.17 -16.08
C LEU A 20 -7.87 -21.61 -16.55
N ASP A 21 -7.85 -22.54 -15.60
CA ASP A 21 -8.44 -23.85 -15.79
C ASP A 21 -9.93 -23.79 -15.41
N ALA A 22 -10.78 -23.59 -16.42
CA ALA A 22 -12.22 -23.46 -16.24
C ALA A 22 -12.88 -24.71 -15.60
N ALA A 23 -12.21 -25.87 -15.63
CA ALA A 23 -12.73 -27.10 -15.02
C ALA A 23 -12.65 -27.10 -13.49
N ASN A 24 -11.81 -26.24 -12.89
CA ASN A 24 -11.57 -26.17 -11.45
C ASN A 24 -12.18 -24.91 -10.79
N LEU A 25 -13.12 -24.24 -11.46
CA LEU A 25 -13.72 -23.01 -10.98
C LEU A 25 -14.71 -23.27 -9.82
N ASN A 26 -14.29 -23.06 -8.57
CA ASN A 26 -15.17 -23.19 -7.42
C ASN A 26 -15.93 -21.88 -7.15
N LYS A 27 -17.19 -21.82 -7.61
CA LYS A 27 -18.05 -20.64 -7.45
C LYS A 27 -18.25 -20.20 -5.99
N CYS A 28 -18.42 -21.15 -5.08
CA CYS A 28 -18.63 -20.82 -3.67
C CYS A 28 -17.40 -20.13 -3.07
N GLU A 29 -16.19 -20.55 -3.46
CA GLU A 29 -14.96 -19.91 -3.00
C GLU A 29 -14.81 -18.50 -3.56
N VAL A 30 -15.09 -18.30 -4.85
CA VAL A 30 -15.04 -16.97 -5.49
C VAL A 30 -16.03 -16.01 -4.86
N ASP A 31 -17.27 -16.44 -4.62
CA ASP A 31 -18.32 -15.61 -4.02
C ASP A 31 -17.98 -15.21 -2.56
N ILE A 32 -17.13 -15.96 -1.86
CA ILE A 32 -16.63 -15.61 -0.52
C ILE A 32 -15.36 -14.73 -0.59
N ALA A 33 -14.41 -15.07 -1.46
CA ALA A 33 -13.10 -14.43 -1.50
C ALA A 33 -13.13 -13.07 -2.21
N PHE A 34 -13.94 -12.92 -3.26
CA PHE A 34 -13.97 -11.70 -4.06
C PHE A 34 -14.49 -10.47 -3.29
N PRO A 35 -15.56 -10.55 -2.48
CA PRO A 35 -15.97 -9.42 -1.64
C PRO A 35 -14.89 -8.99 -0.64
N ARG A 36 -14.13 -9.95 -0.08
CA ARG A 36 -13.00 -9.64 0.82
C ARG A 36 -11.88 -8.89 0.09
N LEU A 37 -11.58 -9.29 -1.15
CA LEU A 37 -10.64 -8.54 -1.99
C LEU A 37 -11.11 -7.11 -2.21
N LEU A 38 -12.38 -6.90 -2.57
CA LEU A 38 -12.91 -5.57 -2.84
C LEU A 38 -12.84 -4.65 -1.61
N ALA A 39 -13.09 -5.19 -0.41
CA ALA A 39 -12.95 -4.45 0.84
C ALA A 39 -11.50 -3.97 1.08
N GLU A 40 -10.50 -4.71 0.59
CA GLU A 40 -9.09 -4.34 0.73
C GLU A 40 -8.60 -3.32 -0.31
N LEU A 41 -9.38 -3.03 -1.35
CA LEU A 41 -9.01 -2.09 -2.43
C LEU A 41 -9.46 -0.65 -2.20
N ASP A 42 -10.26 -0.40 -1.16
CA ASP A 42 -10.76 0.94 -0.78
C ASP A 42 -11.43 1.70 -1.96
N LEU A 43 -12.25 0.98 -2.72
CA LEU A 43 -12.91 1.51 -3.92
C LEU A 43 -14.22 2.21 -3.58
N SER A 44 -14.62 3.19 -4.41
CA SER A 44 -15.96 3.78 -4.31
C SER A 44 -17.06 2.74 -4.58
N PRO A 45 -18.29 2.93 -4.05
CA PRO A 45 -19.41 2.00 -4.26
C PRO A 45 -19.69 1.71 -5.73
N GLU A 46 -19.55 2.71 -6.60
CA GLU A 46 -19.76 2.58 -8.05
C GLU A 46 -18.72 1.65 -8.68
N ASN A 47 -17.45 1.81 -8.30
CA ASN A 47 -16.35 0.97 -8.79
C ASN A 47 -16.43 -0.46 -8.22
N GLN A 48 -16.84 -0.61 -6.96
CA GLN A 48 -17.09 -1.93 -6.37
C GLN A 48 -18.18 -2.68 -7.14
N LYS A 49 -19.29 -2.00 -7.45
CA LYS A 49 -20.39 -2.59 -8.23
C LYS A 49 -19.93 -3.05 -9.61
N LEU A 50 -19.14 -2.23 -10.31
CA LEU A 50 -18.61 -2.57 -11.63
C LEU A 50 -17.75 -3.85 -11.63
N LEU A 51 -17.00 -4.08 -10.55
CA LEU A 51 -16.22 -5.31 -10.37
C LEU A 51 -17.09 -6.50 -9.93
N LEU A 52 -18.09 -6.27 -9.09
CA LEU A 52 -19.06 -7.30 -8.69
C LEU A 52 -19.90 -7.80 -9.87
N ASP A 53 -20.15 -6.97 -10.87
CA ASP A 53 -20.93 -7.36 -12.06
C ASP A 53 -20.08 -8.14 -13.09
N GLN A 54 -18.77 -8.32 -12.87
CA GLN A 54 -17.93 -9.11 -13.78
C GLN A 54 -18.27 -10.61 -13.76
N PRO A 55 -18.05 -11.32 -14.89
CA PRO A 55 -18.12 -12.78 -14.95
C PRO A 55 -17.21 -13.45 -13.93
N ILE A 56 -17.61 -14.64 -13.49
CA ILE A 56 -16.91 -15.42 -12.46
C ILE A 56 -15.46 -15.74 -12.83
N GLU A 57 -15.21 -15.97 -14.13
CA GLU A 57 -13.87 -16.26 -14.67
C GLU A 57 -12.93 -15.08 -14.42
N LYS A 58 -13.39 -13.86 -14.69
CA LYS A 58 -12.59 -12.65 -14.45
C LYS A 58 -12.32 -12.43 -12.97
N LYS A 59 -13.32 -12.67 -12.12
CA LYS A 59 -13.15 -12.57 -10.66
C LYS A 59 -12.10 -13.57 -10.16
N CYS A 60 -12.12 -14.79 -10.69
CA CYS A 60 -11.15 -15.83 -10.39
C CYS A 60 -9.73 -15.44 -10.84
N LEU A 61 -9.58 -14.85 -12.03
CA LEU A 61 -8.29 -14.30 -12.49
C LEU A 61 -7.78 -13.22 -11.55
N MET A 62 -8.60 -12.23 -11.21
CA MET A 62 -8.22 -11.14 -10.30
C MET A 62 -7.74 -11.68 -8.95
N LEU A 63 -8.42 -12.69 -8.40
CA LEU A 63 -8.00 -13.34 -7.15
C LEU A 63 -6.65 -14.06 -7.30
N THR A 64 -6.45 -14.75 -8.41
CA THR A 64 -5.21 -15.47 -8.71
C THR A 64 -4.03 -14.49 -8.84
N GLU A 65 -4.23 -13.41 -9.60
CA GLU A 65 -3.27 -12.34 -9.78
C GLU A 65 -2.92 -11.70 -8.43
N GLN A 66 -3.92 -11.34 -7.63
CA GLN A 66 -3.69 -10.73 -6.33
C GLN A 66 -2.88 -11.65 -5.40
N ASN A 67 -3.18 -12.95 -5.37
CA ASN A 67 -2.41 -13.89 -4.56
C ASN A 67 -0.95 -13.99 -5.03
N ALA A 68 -0.72 -14.06 -6.34
CA ALA A 68 0.63 -14.08 -6.90
C ALA A 68 1.43 -12.81 -6.57
N ILE A 69 0.78 -11.64 -6.64
CA ILE A 69 1.37 -10.36 -6.27
C ILE A 69 1.70 -10.32 -4.78
N ARG A 70 0.78 -10.75 -3.92
CA ARG A 70 1.00 -10.84 -2.46
C ARG A 70 2.22 -11.70 -2.16
N ASP A 71 2.31 -12.88 -2.76
CA ASP A 71 3.38 -13.83 -2.46
C ASP A 71 4.74 -13.32 -2.96
N LYS A 72 4.77 -12.60 -4.09
CA LYS A 72 6.00 -12.08 -4.69
C LYS A 72 6.51 -10.79 -4.04
N TYR A 73 5.61 -9.87 -3.69
CA TYR A 73 5.96 -8.51 -3.22
C TYR A 73 5.64 -8.26 -1.75
N GLY A 74 5.01 -9.23 -1.06
CA GLY A 74 4.58 -9.06 0.32
C GLY A 74 3.42 -8.09 0.48
N ILE A 75 2.60 -7.86 -0.56
CA ILE A 75 1.45 -6.94 -0.48
C ILE A 75 0.45 -7.45 0.57
N GLY A 76 0.08 -6.59 1.53
CA GLY A 76 -0.77 -6.98 2.66
C GLY A 76 -0.03 -7.64 3.84
N ASN A 77 1.31 -7.61 3.86
CA ASN A 77 2.10 -8.02 5.02
C ASN A 77 2.20 -6.86 6.03
N SER A 78 1.48 -6.97 7.15
CA SER A 78 1.46 -5.96 8.23
C SER A 78 2.84 -5.63 8.80
N LYS A 79 3.78 -6.59 8.77
CA LYS A 79 5.17 -6.39 9.24
C LYS A 79 5.93 -5.34 8.43
N ILE A 80 5.49 -5.04 7.20
CA ILE A 80 6.11 -3.99 6.39
C ILE A 80 5.76 -2.61 6.96
N ALA A 81 4.53 -2.41 7.44
CA ALA A 81 4.11 -1.16 8.08
C ALA A 81 4.92 -0.90 9.36
N GLU A 82 5.11 -1.93 10.18
CA GLU A 82 5.94 -1.89 11.40
C GLU A 82 7.38 -1.46 11.09
N LYS A 83 8.00 -2.04 10.04
CA LYS A 83 9.35 -1.66 9.62
C LYS A 83 9.47 -0.21 9.19
N PHE A 84 8.47 0.31 8.45
CA PHE A 84 8.47 1.73 8.10
C PHE A 84 8.39 2.60 9.35
N LEU A 85 7.58 2.22 10.34
CA LEU A 85 7.47 2.97 11.59
C LEU A 85 8.78 3.00 12.37
N GLU A 86 9.48 1.87 12.49
CA GLU A 86 10.80 1.81 13.12
C GLU A 86 11.77 2.80 12.45
N ILE A 87 11.75 2.88 11.11
CA ILE A 87 12.61 3.79 10.35
C ILE A 87 12.20 5.25 10.57
N ILE A 88 10.89 5.56 10.57
CA ILE A 88 10.36 6.91 10.76
C ILE A 88 10.62 7.43 12.18
N GLN A 89 10.57 6.54 13.17
CA GLN A 89 10.89 6.86 14.57
C GLN A 89 12.39 7.13 14.79
N GLY A 90 13.26 6.64 13.89
CA GLY A 90 14.71 6.70 14.06
C GLY A 90 15.36 8.09 13.94
N ASN A 91 14.60 9.18 13.85
CA ASN A 91 15.02 10.60 13.75
C ASN A 91 16.09 10.97 12.68
N SER A 92 16.62 9.99 11.95
CA SER A 92 17.72 10.16 10.99
C SER A 92 17.26 10.29 9.53
N LEU A 93 15.96 10.15 9.27
CA LEU A 93 15.39 10.29 7.92
C LEU A 93 15.66 11.66 7.28
N LEU A 94 15.83 12.71 8.10
CA LEU A 94 16.05 14.07 7.64
C LEU A 94 17.54 14.45 7.55
N ASP A 95 18.45 13.51 7.85
CA ASP A 95 19.89 13.79 7.92
C ASP A 95 20.59 13.66 6.57
N SER A 96 19.93 13.05 5.58
CA SER A 96 20.50 12.88 4.24
C SER A 96 19.42 12.80 3.17
N ASP A 97 19.68 13.39 2.01
CA ASP A 97 18.89 13.21 0.79
C ASP A 97 18.88 11.73 0.36
N LYS A 98 19.90 10.97 0.74
CA LYS A 98 19.92 9.52 0.53
C LYS A 98 18.76 8.82 1.24
N ASN A 99 18.12 9.42 2.24
CA ASN A 99 16.98 8.80 2.91
C ASN A 99 15.64 9.15 2.25
N LEU A 100 15.64 10.02 1.23
CA LEU A 100 14.43 10.41 0.51
C LEU A 100 13.72 9.22 -0.14
N TYR A 101 14.48 8.25 -0.68
CA TYR A 101 13.90 7.03 -1.28
C TYR A 101 13.04 6.24 -0.29
N VAL A 102 13.31 6.35 1.02
CA VAL A 102 12.50 5.66 2.05
C VAL A 102 11.13 6.32 2.16
N LEU A 103 11.07 7.65 2.14
CA LEU A 103 9.81 8.40 2.16
C LEU A 103 9.03 8.18 0.86
N GLU A 104 9.71 8.09 -0.29
CA GLU A 104 9.08 7.74 -1.57
C GLU A 104 8.52 6.32 -1.56
N ALA A 105 9.27 5.35 -1.03
CA ALA A 105 8.82 3.97 -0.88
C ALA A 105 7.62 3.87 0.08
N LEU A 106 7.63 4.65 1.16
CA LEU A 106 6.50 4.75 2.07
C LEU A 106 5.27 5.34 1.37
N PHE A 107 5.43 6.45 0.64
CA PHE A 107 4.35 7.05 -0.15
C PHE A 107 3.72 6.04 -1.12
N ILE A 108 4.55 5.32 -1.89
CA ILE A 108 4.07 4.29 -2.80
C ILE A 108 3.30 3.22 -2.01
N SER A 109 3.86 2.75 -0.90
CA SER A 109 3.23 1.72 -0.06
C SER A 109 1.87 2.17 0.47
N LEU A 110 1.75 3.39 1.02
CA LEU A 110 0.49 3.95 1.49
C LEU A 110 -0.55 4.12 0.38
N ARG A 111 -0.12 4.29 -0.88
CA ARG A 111 -1.00 4.48 -2.03
C ARG A 111 -1.45 3.18 -2.68
N THR A 112 -0.66 2.12 -2.64
CA THR A 112 -0.89 0.90 -3.46
C THR A 112 -1.08 -0.37 -2.65
N GLN A 113 -0.76 -0.37 -1.35
CA GLN A 113 -1.04 -1.50 -0.48
C GLN A 113 -2.52 -1.57 -0.10
N SER A 114 -2.89 -2.67 0.55
CA SER A 114 -4.26 -2.93 0.96
C SER A 114 -4.77 -1.97 2.03
N HIS A 115 -6.10 -1.82 2.12
CA HIS A 115 -6.77 -1.05 3.17
C HIS A 115 -6.26 -1.44 4.58
N SER A 116 -6.16 -2.74 4.87
CA SER A 116 -5.63 -3.25 6.14
C SER A 116 -4.18 -2.82 6.45
N TYR A 117 -3.33 -2.66 5.43
CA TYR A 117 -1.97 -2.15 5.62
C TYR A 117 -2.00 -0.69 6.09
N VAL A 118 -2.80 0.14 5.42
CA VAL A 118 -2.95 1.57 5.77
C VAL A 118 -3.56 1.71 7.17
N GLU A 119 -4.57 0.90 7.48
CA GLU A 119 -5.18 0.84 8.81
C GLU A 119 -4.16 0.50 9.89
N ASN A 120 -3.32 -0.52 9.68
CA ASN A 120 -2.28 -0.88 10.62
C ASN A 120 -1.25 0.24 10.81
N PHE A 121 -0.81 0.89 9.73
CA PHE A 121 0.12 2.03 9.80
C PHE A 121 -0.44 3.18 10.64
N VAL A 122 -1.72 3.51 10.44
CA VAL A 122 -2.40 4.58 11.20
C VAL A 122 -2.57 4.19 12.67
N LYS A 123 -3.05 2.97 12.97
CA LYS A 123 -3.22 2.47 14.35
C LYS A 123 -1.94 2.49 15.17
N LEU A 124 -0.80 2.26 14.52
CA LEU A 124 0.51 2.29 15.15
C LEU A 124 1.08 3.71 15.31
N GLY A 125 0.31 4.76 15.00
CA GLY A 125 0.70 6.16 15.18
C GLY A 125 1.53 6.74 14.03
N GLY A 126 1.53 6.10 12.85
CA GLY A 126 2.37 6.52 11.72
C GLY A 126 2.09 7.93 11.23
N SER A 127 0.83 8.38 11.25
CA SER A 127 0.43 9.75 10.95
C SER A 127 1.06 10.78 11.91
N GLY A 128 1.08 10.47 13.21
CA GLY A 128 1.72 11.29 14.23
C GLY A 128 3.23 11.42 14.04
N HIS A 129 3.88 10.33 13.65
CA HIS A 129 5.31 10.35 13.32
C HIS A 129 5.60 11.17 12.05
N LEU A 130 4.79 11.02 10.99
CA LEU A 130 4.89 11.87 9.80
C LEU A 130 4.70 13.35 10.12
N LYS A 131 3.75 13.68 11.01
CA LYS A 131 3.50 15.07 11.45
C LYS A 131 4.70 15.64 12.22
N SER A 132 5.34 14.80 13.04
CA SER A 132 6.55 15.16 13.77
C SER A 132 7.72 15.44 12.81
N LEU A 133 7.93 14.58 11.81
CA LEU A 133 8.94 14.81 10.76
C LEU A 133 8.66 16.07 9.96
N LEU A 134 7.40 16.32 9.56
CA LEU A 134 7.04 17.52 8.82
C LEU A 134 7.27 18.80 9.65
N SER A 135 7.00 18.73 10.96
CA SER A 135 7.29 19.82 11.90
C SER A 135 8.79 20.08 12.08
N GLU A 136 9.63 19.07 11.88
CA GLU A 136 11.08 19.23 11.90
C GLU A 136 11.60 19.81 10.58
N CYS A 137 11.01 19.41 9.44
CA CYS A 137 11.29 20.03 8.14
C CYS A 137 10.99 21.54 8.14
N SER A 138 9.97 22.01 8.86
CA SER A 138 9.67 23.45 8.92
C SER A 138 10.65 24.26 9.77
N ARG A 139 11.44 23.60 10.63
CA ARG A 139 12.44 24.24 11.50
C ARG A 139 13.83 24.31 10.86
N ARG A 140 14.08 23.49 9.83
CA ARG A 140 15.39 23.35 9.16
C ARG A 140 15.29 23.82 7.71
N SER A 141 16.25 24.62 7.26
CA SER A 141 16.37 24.99 5.83
C SER A 141 16.90 23.83 4.99
N GLY A 142 16.47 23.70 3.73
CA GLY A 142 17.02 22.73 2.79
C GLY A 142 16.36 21.33 2.83
N LEU A 143 15.20 21.19 3.49
CA LEU A 143 14.44 19.93 3.58
C LEU A 143 13.15 19.95 2.74
N GLU A 144 13.09 20.80 1.71
CA GLU A 144 11.89 20.99 0.89
C GLU A 144 11.48 19.68 0.18
N GLN A 145 12.46 18.88 -0.25
CA GLN A 145 12.21 17.58 -0.89
C GLN A 145 11.64 16.56 0.09
N HIS A 146 12.21 16.45 1.30
CA HIS A 146 11.66 15.58 2.35
C HIS A 146 10.26 16.00 2.77
N ALA A 147 10.05 17.31 2.96
CA ALA A 147 8.72 17.86 3.27
C ALA A 147 7.70 17.50 2.17
N SER A 148 8.08 17.65 0.91
CA SER A 148 7.24 17.26 -0.24
C SER A 148 6.90 15.76 -0.22
N ALA A 149 7.89 14.88 0.03
CA ALA A 149 7.65 13.44 0.11
C ALA A 149 6.74 13.05 1.29
N ILE A 150 6.88 13.71 2.44
CA ILE A 150 5.99 13.52 3.60
C ILE A 150 4.57 14.00 3.29
N LEU A 151 4.42 15.14 2.60
CA LEU A 151 3.10 15.63 2.16
C LEU A 151 2.44 14.68 1.16
N LEU A 152 3.21 14.01 0.29
CA LEU A 152 2.69 12.95 -0.57
C LEU A 152 2.18 11.75 0.23
N CYS A 153 2.86 11.37 1.32
CA CYS A 153 2.37 10.35 2.25
C CYS A 153 1.02 10.77 2.87
N PHE A 154 0.89 12.01 3.33
CA PHE A 154 -0.40 12.53 3.83
C PHE A 154 -1.48 12.55 2.76
N ARG A 155 -1.15 12.93 1.53
CA ARG A 155 -2.09 12.87 0.40
C ARG A 155 -2.59 11.45 0.16
N ALA A 156 -1.71 10.44 0.25
CA ALA A 156 -2.11 9.05 0.14
C ALA A 156 -3.05 8.63 1.29
N LEU A 157 -2.74 9.01 2.53
CA LEU A 157 -3.59 8.74 3.70
C LEU A 157 -4.98 9.38 3.57
N LEU A 158 -5.05 10.64 3.16
CA LEU A 158 -6.30 11.38 2.98
C LEU A 158 -7.19 10.82 1.86
N ASN A 159 -6.61 10.08 0.93
CA ASN A 159 -7.37 9.39 -0.11
C ASN A 159 -7.96 8.06 0.38
N SER A 160 -7.55 7.58 1.56
CA SER A 160 -8.08 6.35 2.14
C SER A 160 -9.22 6.64 3.11
N THR A 161 -10.25 5.80 3.09
CA THR A 161 -11.36 5.87 4.05
C THR A 161 -10.89 5.59 5.49
N VAL A 162 -9.77 4.88 5.66
CA VAL A 162 -9.14 4.58 6.96
C VAL A 162 -8.85 5.85 7.77
N PHE A 163 -8.19 6.83 7.14
CA PHE A 163 -7.58 7.95 7.87
C PHE A 163 -8.64 8.80 8.60
N PHE A 164 -9.83 8.93 8.01
CA PHE A 164 -10.98 9.61 8.62
C PHE A 164 -11.52 8.92 9.87
N ASN A 165 -11.30 7.61 10.03
CA ASN A 165 -11.86 6.85 11.15
C ASN A 165 -10.97 6.86 12.41
N TYR A 166 -9.69 7.22 12.29
CA TYR A 166 -8.71 7.09 13.38
C TYR A 166 -8.06 8.40 13.82
N ASP A 167 -7.94 9.39 12.94
CA ASP A 167 -7.11 10.59 13.18
C ASP A 167 -7.85 11.93 13.03
N LEU A 168 -9.18 11.91 12.84
CA LEU A 168 -10.05 13.09 12.81
C LEU A 168 -10.96 13.17 14.03
#